data_AF-A7T7X6-F1
#
_entry.id   AF-A7T7X6-F1
#
_cell.length_a   1.000
_cell.length_b   1.000
_cell.length_c   1.000
_cell.angle_alpha   90.00
_cell.angle_beta   90.00
_cell.angle_gamma   90.00
#
_symmetry.space_group_name_H-M   'P 1'
#
loop_
_entity.id
_entity.type
_entity.pdbx_description
1 polymer ?
#
loop_
_entity_poly.entity_id
_entity_poly.type
_entity_poly.pdbx_seq_one_letter_code
_entity_poly.pdbx_strand_id
1 'polypeptide(L)'
;MVICTLFYISSCDLAGSERLTKTKAEGVRLTEAKYLNTSLLELGNVIHALARGNKRHVPYRNSTLTRLLQDCLGDNGKTNFIVCIAPSLSEVNETKCSLNFGLRAMRI
;
A
#
# COMPACT_ATOMS: atom_id res chain seq x y z
N MET A 1 2.41 -25.85 29.70
CA MET A 1 2.45 -25.33 28.32
C MET A 1 2.41 -23.81 28.41
N VAL A 2 3.57 -23.14 28.37
CA VAL A 2 3.61 -21.67 28.42
C VAL A 2 3.28 -21.18 27.02
N ILE A 3 2.07 -20.66 26.83
CA ILE A 3 1.73 -19.93 25.60
C ILE A 3 2.38 -18.56 25.72
N CYS A 4 3.63 -18.45 25.27
CA CYS A 4 4.30 -17.16 25.11
C CYS A 4 3.70 -16.52 23.85
N THR A 5 2.70 -15.66 24.01
CA THR A 5 2.13 -14.92 22.88
C THR A 5 2.99 -13.67 22.67
N LEU A 6 3.88 -13.71 21.67
CA LEU A 6 4.64 -12.53 21.27
C LEU A 6 3.75 -11.62 20.42
N PHE A 7 3.67 -10.34 20.78
CA PHE A 7 2.94 -9.31 20.05
C PHE A 7 3.94 -8.25 19.58
N TYR A 8 3.87 -7.87 18.31
CA TYR A 8 4.68 -6.78 17.74
C TYR A 8 3.78 -5.78 17.02
N ILE A 9 4.12 -4.50 17.12
CA ILE A 9 3.45 -3.42 16.40
C ILE A 9 4.41 -2.90 15.33
N SER A 10 3.95 -2.86 14.08
CA SER A 10 4.65 -2.18 12.99
C SER A 10 3.91 -0.89 12.65
N SER A 11 4.65 0.22 12.57
CA SER A 11 4.17 1.49 12.03
C SER A 11 5.00 1.81 10.80
N CYS A 12 4.33 2.08 9.68
CA CYS A 12 4.99 2.42 8.42
C CYS A 12 4.45 3.74 7.90
N ASP A 13 5.35 4.64 7.52
CA ASP A 13 5.02 5.83 6.75
C ASP A 13 5.33 5.57 5.26
N LEU A 14 4.39 5.90 4.40
CA LEU A 14 4.46 5.62 2.97
C LEU A 14 4.61 6.92 2.18
N ALA A 15 5.43 6.88 1.14
CA ALA A 15 5.52 7.98 0.19
C ALA A 15 4.17 8.25 -0.50
N GLY A 16 4.03 9.44 -1.08
CA GLY A 16 2.85 9.78 -1.87
C GLY A 16 2.79 8.98 -3.18
N SER A 17 1.57 8.77 -3.68
CA SER A 17 1.29 8.10 -4.95
C SER A 17 1.18 9.10 -6.11
N GLU A 18 1.86 10.24 -6.03
CA GLU A 18 1.70 11.32 -7.01
C GLU A 18 2.11 10.90 -8.43
N ARG A 19 1.37 11.45 -9.40
CA ARG A 19 1.66 11.19 -10.81
C ARG A 19 2.96 11.86 -11.23
N LEU A 20 3.79 11.07 -11.91
CA LEU A 20 5.03 11.53 -12.52
C LEU A 20 4.83 12.70 -13.50
N THR A 21 3.66 12.83 -14.09
CA THR A 21 3.33 13.94 -15.01
C THR A 21 3.11 15.27 -14.30
N LYS A 22 2.74 15.26 -13.01
CA LYS A 22 2.59 16.47 -12.18
C LYS A 22 3.93 16.88 -11.57
N THR A 23 4.75 15.90 -11.22
CA THR A 23 6.11 16.14 -10.74
C THR A 23 6.99 16.48 -11.94
N LYS A 24 7.44 17.73 -12.08
CA LYS A 24 8.47 18.11 -13.08
C LYS A 24 9.85 17.53 -12.73
N ALA A 25 9.89 16.25 -12.36
CA ALA A 25 11.05 15.53 -11.90
C ALA A 25 11.83 15.02 -13.12
N GLU A 26 13.14 15.25 -13.10
CA GLU A 26 14.04 14.90 -14.19
C GLU A 26 15.22 14.05 -13.67
N GLY A 27 15.85 13.31 -14.57
CA GLY A 27 17.04 12.50 -14.27
C GLY A 27 16.82 11.53 -13.10
N VAL A 28 17.69 11.62 -12.10
CA VAL A 28 17.70 10.73 -10.93
C VAL A 28 16.38 10.77 -10.15
N ARG A 29 15.77 11.96 -9.99
CA ARG A 29 14.50 12.13 -9.25
C ARG A 29 13.33 11.43 -9.96
N LEU A 30 13.33 11.40 -11.28
CA LEU A 30 12.31 10.67 -12.04
C LEU A 30 12.43 9.16 -11.80
N THR A 31 13.65 8.65 -11.76
CA THR A 31 13.92 7.23 -11.50
C THR A 31 13.49 6.84 -10.08
N GLU A 32 13.82 7.66 -9.09
CA GLU A 32 13.38 7.47 -7.70
C GLU A 32 11.84 7.47 -7.59
N ALA A 33 11.18 8.47 -8.18
CA ALA A 33 9.72 8.57 -8.17
C ALA A 33 9.04 7.37 -8.87
N LYS A 34 9.68 6.77 -9.88
CA LYS A 34 9.21 5.50 -10.47
C LYS A 34 9.31 4.33 -9.50
N TYR A 35 10.42 4.19 -8.78
CA TYR A 35 10.58 3.13 -7.79
C TYR A 35 9.58 3.26 -6.63
N LEU A 36 9.38 4.47 -6.12
CA LEU A 36 8.36 4.76 -5.10
C LEU A 36 6.97 4.34 -5.56
N ASN A 37 6.54 4.83 -6.73
CA ASN A 37 5.23 4.48 -7.29
C ASN A 37 5.08 2.99 -7.59
N THR A 38 6.14 2.30 -8.01
CA THR A 38 6.12 0.85 -8.22
C THR A 38 5.80 0.10 -6.92
N SER A 39 6.44 0.47 -5.81
CA SER A 39 6.17 -0.18 -4.51
C SER A 39 4.72 0.02 -4.04
N LEU A 40 4.16 1.22 -4.24
CA LEU A 40 2.76 1.53 -3.89
C LEU A 40 1.76 0.82 -4.81
N LEU A 41 2.10 0.67 -6.09
CA LEU A 41 1.30 -0.10 -7.04
C LEU A 41 1.23 -1.57 -6.63
N GLU A 42 2.37 -2.19 -6.29
CA GLU A 42 2.39 -3.58 -5.85
C GLU A 42 1.64 -3.78 -4.51
N LEU A 43 1.70 -2.80 -3.60
CA LEU A 43 0.84 -2.80 -2.41
C LEU A 43 -0.64 -2.80 -2.81
N GLY A 44 -1.04 -1.96 -3.76
CA GLY A 44 -2.39 -1.95 -4.32
C GLY A 44 -2.82 -3.31 -4.91
N ASN A 45 -1.90 -3.98 -5.62
CA ASN A 45 -2.15 -5.32 -6.20
C ASN A 45 -2.37 -6.38 -5.12
N VAL A 46 -1.57 -6.36 -4.06
CA VAL A 46 -1.71 -7.27 -2.90
C VAL A 46 -3.06 -7.08 -2.23
N ILE A 47 -3.42 -5.85 -1.88
CA ILE A 47 -4.71 -5.52 -1.24
C ILE A 47 -5.87 -5.96 -2.13
N HIS A 48 -5.79 -5.73 -3.44
CA HIS A 48 -6.82 -6.14 -4.38
C HIS A 48 -6.96 -7.66 -4.48
N ALA A 49 -5.86 -8.41 -4.47
CA ALA A 49 -5.89 -9.87 -4.47
C ALA A 49 -6.53 -10.42 -3.19
N LEU A 50 -6.17 -9.86 -2.03
CA LEU A 50 -6.72 -10.21 -0.73
C LEU A 50 -8.22 -9.89 -0.62
N ALA A 51 -8.63 -8.68 -1.03
CA ALA A 51 -10.02 -8.24 -0.98
C ALA A 51 -10.96 -9.07 -1.88
N ARG A 52 -10.41 -9.79 -2.88
CA ARG A 52 -11.14 -10.74 -3.73
C ARG A 52 -11.18 -12.15 -3.15
N GLY A 53 -10.57 -12.39 -1.99
CA GLY A 53 -10.44 -13.71 -1.39
C GLY A 53 -9.59 -14.67 -2.23
N ASN A 54 -8.62 -14.17 -3.00
CA ASN A 54 -7.78 -15.02 -3.84
C ASN A 54 -6.81 -15.84 -2.98
N LYS A 55 -7.21 -17.06 -2.62
CA LYS A 55 -6.42 -17.97 -1.76
C LYS A 55 -5.26 -18.67 -2.48
N ARG A 56 -5.15 -18.55 -3.82
CA ARG A 56 -4.10 -19.28 -4.58
C ARG A 56 -2.77 -18.55 -4.58
N HIS A 57 -2.77 -17.25 -4.89
CA HIS A 57 -1.54 -16.48 -5.00
C HIS A 57 -1.79 -14.99 -4.75
N VAL A 58 -1.07 -14.45 -3.77
CA VAL A 58 -1.00 -13.01 -3.48
C VAL A 58 0.44 -12.56 -3.76
N PRO A 59 0.66 -11.49 -4.57
CA PRO A 59 1.98 -11.14 -5.11
C PRO A 59 2.87 -10.38 -4.10
N TYR A 60 3.00 -10.88 -2.87
CA TYR A 60 3.83 -10.24 -1.84
C TYR A 60 5.29 -10.05 -2.26
N ARG A 61 5.79 -10.90 -3.16
CA ARG A 61 7.21 -10.91 -3.57
C ARG A 61 7.58 -9.85 -4.61
N ASN A 62 6.62 -9.14 -5.19
CA ASN A 62 6.88 -8.19 -6.27
C ASN A 62 7.60 -6.91 -5.81
N SER A 63 7.53 -6.58 -4.52
CA SER A 63 8.27 -5.46 -3.94
C SER A 63 8.81 -5.78 -2.55
N THR A 64 9.88 -5.11 -2.14
CA THR A 64 10.41 -5.23 -0.78
C THR A 64 9.37 -4.80 0.26
N LEU A 65 8.60 -3.74 -0.05
CA LEU A 65 7.53 -3.23 0.82
C LEU A 65 6.48 -4.30 1.10
N THR A 66 5.95 -4.94 0.05
CA THR A 66 4.91 -5.97 0.19
C THR A 66 5.42 -7.24 0.87
N ARG A 67 6.72 -7.55 0.79
CA ARG A 67 7.33 -8.65 1.55
C ARG A 67 7.40 -8.33 3.04
N LEU A 68 7.79 -7.11 3.40
CA LEU A 68 7.86 -6.69 4.80
C LEU A 68 6.49 -6.64 5.45
N LEU A 69 5.46 -6.22 4.70
CA LEU A 69 4.09 -6.10 5.18
C LEU A 69 3.29 -7.41 5.09
N GLN A 70 3.87 -8.50 4.58
CA GLN A 70 3.16 -9.76 4.34
C GLN A 70 2.46 -10.27 5.60
N ASP A 71 3.13 -10.21 6.75
CA ASP A 71 2.56 -10.69 8.02
C ASP A 71 1.51 -9.74 8.59
N CYS A 72 1.57 -8.45 8.24
CA CYS A 72 0.58 -7.46 8.64
C CYS A 72 -0.71 -7.58 7.80
N LEU A 73 -0.57 -7.81 6.50
CA LEU A 73 -1.68 -7.83 5.53
C LEU A 73 -2.31 -9.22 5.35
N GLY A 74 -1.65 -10.27 5.82
CA GLY A 74 -2.15 -11.64 5.78
C GLY A 74 -3.03 -12.01 6.97
N ASP A 75 -3.38 -13.29 7.05
CA ASP A 75 -4.44 -13.82 7.94
C ASP A 75 -4.18 -13.68 9.45
N ASN A 76 -2.96 -13.34 9.87
CA ASN A 76 -2.56 -13.30 11.29
C ASN A 76 -2.32 -11.88 11.83
N GLY A 77 -2.40 -10.84 10.99
CA GLY A 77 -2.16 -9.46 11.37
C GLY A 77 -3.46 -8.66 11.55
N LYS A 78 -3.51 -7.78 12.56
CA LYS A 78 -4.50 -6.71 12.58
C LYS A 78 -3.86 -5.45 12.01
N THR A 79 -4.34 -5.00 10.86
CA THR A 79 -3.80 -3.82 10.18
C THR A 79 -4.84 -2.72 10.08
N ASN A 80 -4.42 -1.50 10.43
CA ASN A 80 -5.19 -0.28 10.22
C ASN A 80 -4.51 0.56 9.15
N PHE A 81 -5.28 1.06 8.20
CA PHE A 81 -4.80 2.02 7.20
C PHE A 81 -5.27 3.43 7.56
N ILE A 82 -4.36 4.39 7.51
CA ILE A 82 -4.68 5.82 7.52
C ILE A 82 -4.55 6.31 6.08
N VAL A 83 -5.67 6.71 5.47
CA VAL A 83 -5.70 7.21 4.09
C VAL A 83 -5.70 8.73 4.12
N CYS A 84 -4.57 9.34 3.77
CA CYS A 84 -4.42 10.78 3.66
C CYS A 84 -4.85 11.27 2.27
N ILE A 85 -5.70 12.30 2.22
CA ILE A 85 -6.21 12.89 0.97
C ILE A 85 -6.07 14.42 1.00
N ALA A 86 -5.99 15.02 -0.19
CA ALA A 86 -5.97 16.48 -0.32
C ALA A 86 -7.39 17.03 -0.53
N PRO A 87 -7.79 18.11 0.16
CA PRO A 87 -9.13 18.68 0.03
C PRO A 87 -9.31 19.58 -1.21
N SER A 88 -8.39 19.57 -2.17
CA SER A 88 -8.42 20.48 -3.32
C SER A 88 -9.10 19.88 -4.56
N LEU A 89 -9.77 20.74 -5.33
CA LEU A 89 -10.42 20.36 -6.59
C LEU A 89 -9.43 19.83 -7.65
N SER A 90 -8.17 20.28 -7.63
CA SER A 90 -7.13 19.82 -8.55
C SER A 90 -6.68 18.37 -8.29
N GLU A 91 -6.96 17.84 -7.10
CA GLU A 91 -6.55 16.52 -6.64
C GLU A 91 -7.72 15.53 -6.52
N VAL A 92 -8.90 15.85 -7.07
CA VAL A 92 -10.10 14.98 -7.01
C VAL A 92 -9.81 13.58 -7.55
N ASN A 93 -9.04 13.47 -8.64
CA ASN A 93 -8.71 12.17 -9.22
C ASN A 93 -7.82 11.33 -8.30
N GLU A 94 -6.79 11.92 -7.68
CA GLU A 94 -5.92 11.22 -6.72
C GLU A 94 -6.69 10.85 -5.45
N THR A 95 -7.52 11.77 -4.95
CA THR A 95 -8.41 11.54 -3.81
C THR A 95 -9.33 10.35 -4.06
N LYS A 96 -9.94 10.28 -5.25
CA LYS A 96 -10.79 9.14 -5.64
C LYS A 96 -10.00 7.83 -5.71
N CYS A 97 -8.77 7.85 -6.21
CA CYS A 97 -7.90 6.68 -6.21
C CYS A 97 -7.59 6.19 -4.79
N SER A 98 -7.20 7.09 -3.88
CA SER A 98 -6.91 6.78 -2.48
C SER A 98 -8.13 6.25 -1.72
N LEU A 99 -9.30 6.85 -1.92
CA LEU A 99 -10.55 6.37 -1.31
C LEU A 99 -10.94 4.97 -1.82
N ASN A 100 -10.80 4.73 -3.13
CA ASN A 100 -11.05 3.40 -3.71
C ASN A 100 -10.06 2.36 -3.19
N PHE A 101 -8.82 2.74 -2.93
CA PHE A 101 -7.86 1.87 -2.25
C PHE A 101 -8.33 1.55 -0.83
N GLY A 102 -8.72 2.55 -0.04
CA GLY A 102 -9.26 2.36 1.31
C GLY A 102 -10.47 1.42 1.34
N LEU A 103 -11.42 1.59 0.41
CA LEU A 103 -12.59 0.72 0.28
C LEU A 103 -12.23 -0.75 -0.01
N ARG A 104 -11.14 -1.01 -0.74
CA ARG A 104 -10.64 -2.38 -0.96
C ARG A 104 -9.94 -2.90 0.29
N ALA A 105 -9.13 -2.06 0.94
CA ALA A 105 -8.42 -2.42 2.17
C ALA A 105 -9.38 -2.74 3.33
N MET A 106 -10.57 -2.17 3.38
CA MET A 106 -11.60 -2.53 4.38
C MET A 106 -12.18 -3.95 4.22
N ARG A 107 -11.88 -4.65 3.12
CA ARG A 107 -12.39 -5.99 2.82
C ARG A 107 -11.39 -7.11 3.09
N ILE A 108 -10.18 -6.74 3.51
CA ILE A 108 -9.14 -7.69 3.96
C ILE A 108 -9.25 -7.81 5.48
#